data_AF-A0A947FKR4-F1
#
_entry.id   AF-A0A947FKR4-F1
#
_cell.length_a   1.000
_cell.length_b   1.000
_cell.length_c   1.000
_cell.angle_alpha   90.00
_cell.angle_beta   90.00
_cell.angle_gamma   90.00
#
_symmetry.space_group_name_H-M   'P 1'
#
loop_
_entity.id
_entity.type
_entity.pdbx_description
1 polymer ?
#
loop_
_entity_poly.entity_id
_entity_poly.type
_entity_poly.pdbx_seq_one_letter_code
_entity_poly.pdbx_strand_id
1 'polypeptide(L)'
;MGGASRLRLAVRGLVFHQNRLLLVNAWPGGQSDLLCAPGGGVEPHQSLPDNLAREIHEETGLTVEVGGAVLVNEFHAPDRAFHQVDIYFRCSLVAGDPFGDWTDPEGVVTERHWVTRD
;
A
#
# COMPACT_ATOMS: atom_id res chain seq x y z
N MET A 1 -2.22 -25.80 -21.64
CA MET A 1 -2.48 -24.36 -21.86
C MET A 1 -1.95 -23.64 -20.64
N GLY A 2 -0.82 -22.94 -20.76
CA GLY A 2 -0.27 -22.17 -19.64
C GLY A 2 -1.25 -21.04 -19.31
N GLY A 3 -1.69 -20.95 -18.05
CA GLY A 3 -2.60 -19.90 -17.62
C GLY A 3 -1.97 -18.54 -17.92
N ALA A 4 -2.71 -17.66 -18.59
CA ALA A 4 -2.26 -16.30 -18.82
C ALA A 4 -1.89 -15.66 -17.47
N SER A 5 -0.73 -14.99 -17.39
CA SER A 5 -0.40 -14.18 -16.21
C SER A 5 -1.52 -13.16 -16.03
N ARG A 6 -2.18 -13.20 -14.88
CA ARG A 6 -3.32 -12.35 -14.58
C ARG A 6 -2.79 -10.98 -14.18
N LEU A 7 -3.19 -9.93 -14.92
CA LEU A 7 -2.96 -8.56 -14.46
C LEU A 7 -3.54 -8.40 -13.05
N ARG A 8 -2.69 -7.98 -12.10
CA ARG A 8 -3.11 -7.68 -10.74
C ARG A 8 -3.55 -6.21 -10.68
N LEU A 9 -4.75 -5.98 -10.17
CA LEU A 9 -5.17 -4.64 -9.77
C LEU A 9 -4.81 -4.45 -8.29
N ALA A 10 -4.18 -3.32 -7.97
CA ALA A 10 -3.78 -2.97 -6.62
C ALA A 10 -4.13 -1.51 -6.32
N VAL A 11 -4.25 -1.20 -5.03
CA VAL A 11 -4.55 0.13 -4.50
C VAL A 11 -3.43 0.58 -3.57
N ARG A 12 -3.11 1.87 -3.63
CA ARG A 12 -2.02 2.46 -2.85
C ARG A 12 -2.45 3.75 -2.18
N GLY A 13 -2.01 3.98 -0.94
CA GLY A 13 -2.40 5.14 -0.15
C GLY A 13 -1.28 6.16 0.02
N LEU A 14 -1.46 7.36 -0.53
CA LEU A 14 -0.62 8.51 -0.19
C LEU A 14 -1.13 9.13 1.12
N VAL A 15 -0.69 8.56 2.25
CA VAL A 15 -1.06 9.00 3.60
C VAL A 15 -0.12 10.11 4.05
N PHE A 16 -0.66 11.30 4.28
CA PHE A 16 0.11 12.45 4.77
C PHE A 16 -0.20 12.77 6.23
N HIS A 17 0.85 13.00 7.02
CA HIS A 17 0.75 13.51 8.39
C HIS A 17 1.88 14.50 8.64
N GLN A 18 1.58 15.71 9.12
CA GLN A 18 2.58 16.74 9.43
C GLN A 18 3.61 16.98 8.29
N ASN A 19 3.14 17.05 7.04
CA ASN A 19 3.97 17.22 5.84
C ASN A 19 4.99 16.09 5.58
N ARG A 20 4.76 14.91 6.17
CA ARG A 20 5.50 13.68 5.90
C ARG A 20 4.59 12.69 5.17
N LEU A 21 5.18 11.90 4.28
CA LEU A 21 4.52 10.80 3.59
C LEU A 21 4.86 9.49 4.29
N LEU A 22 3.86 8.64 4.49
CA LEU A 22 4.07 7.27 4.96
C LEU A 22 4.54 6.36 3.82
N LEU A 23 5.65 5.66 4.05
CA LEU A 23 6.14 4.57 3.22
C LEU A 23 6.36 3.30 4.05
N VAL A 24 6.24 2.14 3.41
CA VAL A 24 6.39 0.80 4.01
C VAL A 24 7.31 -0.07 3.17
N ASN A 25 7.92 -1.08 3.78
CA ASN A 25 8.65 -2.13 3.06
C ASN A 25 7.66 -3.26 2.69
N ALA A 26 7.08 -3.24 1.48
CA ALA A 26 6.08 -4.23 1.08
C ALA A 26 6.71 -5.56 0.60
N TRP A 27 7.55 -6.19 1.43
CA TRP A 27 8.21 -7.47 1.15
C TRP A 27 8.23 -8.37 2.38
N PRO A 28 7.57 -9.54 2.34
CA PRO A 28 7.59 -10.50 3.44
C PRO A 28 9.03 -10.87 3.83
N GLY A 29 9.31 -10.83 5.13
CA GLY A 29 10.61 -11.21 5.69
C GLY A 29 11.76 -10.23 5.41
N GLY A 30 11.47 -8.97 5.06
CA GLY A 30 12.47 -7.89 4.99
C GLY A 30 13.52 -8.08 3.90
N GLN A 31 13.20 -8.81 2.82
CA GLN A 31 14.17 -9.19 1.79
C GLN A 31 14.51 -8.07 0.79
N SER A 32 13.94 -6.87 0.96
CA SER A 32 14.15 -5.74 0.05
C SER A 32 14.08 -4.40 0.77
N ASP A 33 14.99 -3.50 0.40
CA ASP A 33 15.02 -2.11 0.86
C ASP A 33 14.02 -1.21 0.11
N LEU A 34 13.17 -1.79 -0.77
CA LEU A 34 12.21 -1.02 -1.55
C LEU A 34 11.07 -0.52 -0.65
N LEU A 35 11.00 0.79 -0.52
CA LEU A 35 9.89 1.50 0.10
C LEU A 35 8.81 1.84 -0.93
N CYS A 36 7.55 1.64 -0.54
CA CYS A 36 6.40 2.05 -1.34
C CYS A 36 5.28 2.62 -0.46
N ALA A 37 4.26 3.19 -1.10
CA ALA A 37 3.04 3.53 -0.39
C ALA A 37 2.35 2.25 0.13
N PRO A 38 1.75 2.29 1.34
CA PRO A 38 0.99 1.15 1.87
C PRO A 38 -0.20 0.80 0.98
N GLY A 39 -0.65 -0.44 1.07
CA GLY A 39 -1.73 -1.01 0.29
C GLY A 39 -1.32 -2.25 -0.49
N GLY A 40 -2.31 -2.88 -1.11
CA GLY A 40 -2.13 -4.19 -1.70
C GLY A 40 -3.11 -4.51 -2.81
N GLY A 41 -3.29 -5.81 -3.02
CA GLY A 41 -4.11 -6.34 -4.09
C GLY A 41 -5.57 -6.21 -3.72
N VAL A 42 -6.42 -5.94 -4.71
CA VAL A 42 -7.84 -5.77 -4.44
C VAL A 42 -8.53 -7.12 -4.23
N GLU A 43 -9.28 -7.23 -3.14
CA GLU A 43 -10.24 -8.30 -2.93
C GLU A 43 -11.49 -8.04 -3.78
N PRO A 44 -12.00 -9.06 -4.50
CA PRO A 44 -13.22 -8.93 -5.28
C PRO A 44 -14.43 -8.55 -4.41
N HIS A 45 -15.40 -7.87 -5.02
CA HIS A 45 -16.67 -7.48 -4.40
C HIS A 45 -16.56 -6.47 -3.24
N GLN A 46 -15.41 -5.83 -3.08
CA GLN A 46 -15.22 -4.66 -2.22
C GLN A 46 -14.83 -3.45 -3.08
N SER A 47 -15.18 -2.24 -2.62
CA SER A 47 -14.77 -1.03 -3.32
C SER A 47 -13.24 -0.84 -3.24
N LEU A 48 -12.65 -0.09 -4.16
CA LEU A 48 -11.22 0.23 -4.11
C LEU A 48 -10.85 1.01 -2.82
N PRO A 49 -11.65 2.02 -2.38
CA PRO A 49 -11.42 2.67 -1.10
C PRO A 49 -11.51 1.73 0.11
N ASP A 50 -12.48 0.82 0.16
CA ASP A 50 -12.63 -0.10 1.29
C ASP A 50 -11.45 -1.07 1.38
N ASN A 51 -11.02 -1.63 0.24
CA ASN A 51 -9.82 -2.43 0.16
C ASN A 51 -8.61 -1.67 0.69
N LEU A 52 -8.42 -0.43 0.23
CA LEU A 52 -7.26 0.37 0.63
C LEU A 52 -7.28 0.71 2.13
N ALA A 53 -8.44 1.06 2.67
CA ALA A 53 -8.59 1.36 4.09
C ALA A 53 -8.29 0.13 4.96
N ARG A 54 -8.75 -1.06 4.56
CA ARG A 54 -8.43 -2.34 5.20
C ARG A 54 -6.92 -2.59 5.18
N GLU A 55 -6.30 -2.57 4.01
CA GLU A 55 -4.87 -2.86 3.85
C GLU A 55 -4.00 -1.90 4.68
N ILE A 56 -4.29 -0.59 4.65
CA ILE A 56 -3.53 0.38 5.47
C ILE A 56 -3.69 0.07 6.95
N HIS A 57 -4.90 -0.27 7.41
CA HIS A 57 -5.11 -0.61 8.81
C HIS A 57 -4.37 -1.90 9.21
N GLU A 58 -4.34 -2.93 8.36
CA GLU A 58 -3.63 -4.18 8.62
C GLU A 58 -2.11 -3.96 8.66
N GLU A 59 -1.55 -3.31 7.64
CA GLU A 59 -0.10 -3.07 7.52
C GLU A 59 0.43 -2.07 8.55
N THR A 60 -0.42 -1.14 9.00
CA THR A 60 0.02 0.06 9.74
C THR A 60 -0.79 0.38 11.00
N GLY A 61 -1.84 -0.34 11.34
CA GLY A 61 -2.71 0.02 12.47
C GLY A 61 -3.28 1.44 12.42
N LEU A 62 -3.16 2.15 11.29
CA LEU A 62 -3.66 3.49 11.08
C LEU A 62 -5.01 3.40 10.40
N THR A 63 -5.97 4.18 10.88
CA THR A 63 -7.24 4.38 10.19
C THR A 63 -7.12 5.62 9.34
N VAL A 64 -7.54 5.52 8.07
CA VAL A 64 -7.51 6.63 7.13
C VAL A 64 -8.87 6.87 6.49
N GLU A 65 -9.12 8.12 6.11
CA GLU A 65 -10.13 8.47 5.12
C GLU A 65 -9.48 8.39 3.73
N VAL A 66 -10.07 7.61 2.83
CA VAL A 66 -9.61 7.47 1.44
C VAL A 66 -10.33 8.50 0.56
N GLY A 67 -9.56 9.43 0.00
CA GLY A 67 -10.04 10.48 -0.89
C GLY A 67 -10.07 10.05 -2.36
N GLY A 68 -9.85 11.02 -3.26
CA GLY A 68 -9.84 10.76 -4.70
C GLY A 68 -8.60 10.00 -5.19
N ALA A 69 -8.76 9.25 -6.28
CA ALA A 69 -7.63 8.69 -7.03
C ALA A 69 -6.81 9.82 -7.65
N VAL A 70 -5.48 9.73 -7.56
CA VAL A 70 -4.55 10.80 -7.95
C VAL A 70 -3.50 10.35 -8.95
N LEU A 71 -3.25 9.04 -9.08
CA LEU A 71 -2.27 8.49 -10.00
C LEU A 71 -2.65 7.04 -10.35
N VAL A 72 -2.39 6.67 -11.60
CA VAL A 72 -2.35 5.26 -12.04
C VAL A 72 -0.91 4.96 -12.42
N ASN A 73 -0.37 3.88 -11.89
CA ASN A 73 0.98 3.41 -12.22
C ASN A 73 0.93 1.98 -12.75
N GLU A 74 1.84 1.64 -13.65
CA GLU A 74 2.00 0.29 -14.16
C GLU A 74 3.37 -0.25 -13.73
N PHE A 75 3.36 -1.42 -13.12
CA PHE A 75 4.56 -2.21 -12.88
C PHE A 75 4.53 -3.45 -13.78
N HIS A 76 5.38 -3.45 -14.79
CA HIS A 76 5.51 -4.53 -15.75
C HIS A 76 6.95 -5.05 -15.72
N ALA A 77 7.12 -6.30 -15.31
CA ALA A 77 8.41 -6.98 -15.29
C ALA A 77 8.36 -8.16 -16.28
N PRO A 78 8.69 -7.97 -17.58
CA PRO A 78 8.53 -9.00 -18.61
C PRO A 78 9.33 -10.28 -18.39
N ASP A 79 10.41 -10.18 -17.61
CA ASP A 79 11.28 -11.29 -17.18
C ASP A 79 10.70 -12.09 -15.99
N ARG A 80 9.64 -11.57 -15.36
CA ARG A 80 8.91 -12.18 -14.25
C ARG A 80 7.45 -12.39 -14.67
N ALA A 81 6.77 -13.38 -14.11
CA ALA A 81 5.34 -13.56 -14.39
C ALA A 81 4.46 -12.54 -13.64
N PHE A 82 4.89 -11.28 -13.52
CA PHE A 82 4.29 -10.25 -12.68
C PHE A 82 3.99 -8.96 -13.46
N HIS A 83 2.71 -8.60 -13.50
CA HIS A 83 2.19 -7.40 -14.15
C HIS A 83 1.07 -6.82 -13.29
N GLN A 84 1.26 -5.59 -12.83
CA GLN A 84 0.36 -4.93 -11.89
C GLN A 84 0.01 -3.51 -12.36
N VAL A 85 -1.24 -3.13 -12.13
CA VAL A 85 -1.71 -1.75 -12.23
C VAL A 85 -2.08 -1.28 -10.82
N ASP A 86 -1.42 -0.20 -10.38
CA ASP A 86 -1.69 0.45 -9.11
C ASP A 86 -2.57 1.68 -9.32
N ILE A 87 -3.61 1.82 -8.49
CA ILE A 87 -4.38 3.07 -8.36
C ILE A 87 -4.03 3.71 -7.02
N TYR A 88 -3.43 4.90 -7.08
CA TYR A 88 -3.06 5.66 -5.89
C TYR A 88 -4.18 6.60 -5.50
N PHE A 89 -4.48 6.62 -4.21
CA PHE A 89 -5.45 7.52 -3.60
C PHE A 89 -4.75 8.48 -2.64
N ARG A 90 -5.29 9.69 -2.52
CA ARG A 90 -4.90 10.60 -1.44
C ARG A 90 -5.62 10.16 -0.16
N CYS A 91 -4.89 9.96 0.93
CA CYS A 91 -5.45 9.52 2.19
C CYS A 91 -5.13 10.50 3.33
N SER A 92 -6.08 10.67 4.24
CA SER A 92 -5.93 11.47 5.45
C SER A 92 -5.97 10.56 6.67
N LEU A 93 -5.00 10.70 7.59
CA LEU A 93 -5.02 9.99 8.86
C LEU A 93 -6.19 10.47 9.73
N VAL A 94 -7.01 9.54 10.23
CA VAL A 94 -8.15 9.84 11.12
C VAL A 94 -8.00 9.25 12.52
N ALA A 95 -7.28 8.13 12.68
CA ALA A 95 -7.00 7.54 13.98
C ALA A 95 -5.75 6.62 13.93
N GLY A 96 -5.26 6.24 15.11
CA GLY A 96 -4.01 5.50 15.30
C GLY A 96 -2.86 6.41 15.74
N ASP A 97 -1.78 5.81 16.24
CA ASP A 97 -0.54 6.53 16.57
C ASP A 97 0.46 6.38 15.41
N PRO A 98 0.78 7.46 14.68
CA PRO A 98 1.77 7.45 13.59
C PRO A 98 3.16 7.00 14.01
N PHE A 99 3.52 7.19 15.28
CA PHE A 99 4.85 6.94 15.82
C PHE A 99 4.84 5.86 16.91
N GLY A 100 3.68 5.26 17.17
CA GLY A 100 3.50 4.20 18.14
C GLY A 100 3.88 2.83 17.58
N ASP A 101 4.00 1.86 18.49
CA ASP A 101 4.29 0.48 18.14
C ASP A 101 3.14 -0.17 17.37
N TRP A 102 3.48 -1.15 16.54
CA TRP A 102 2.50 -1.98 15.84
C TRP A 102 3.08 -3.32 15.44
N THR A 103 2.22 -4.17 14.91
CA THR A 103 2.63 -5.34 14.17
C THR A 103 1.63 -5.56 13.04
N ASP A 104 2.14 -5.71 11.81
CA ASP A 104 1.33 -6.24 10.71
C ASP A 104 1.01 -7.71 11.03
N PRO A 105 -0.28 -8.10 11.16
CA PRO A 105 -0.67 -9.47 11.43
C PRO A 105 -0.18 -10.49 10.40
N GLU A 106 0.04 -10.07 9.15
CA GLU A 106 0.51 -10.93 8.06
C GLU A 106 2.04 -10.93 7.92
N GLY A 107 2.73 -9.99 8.57
CA GLY A 107 4.18 -9.86 8.51
C GLY A 107 4.73 -9.48 7.12
N VAL A 108 3.90 -8.85 6.28
CA VAL A 108 4.29 -8.32 4.98
C VAL A 108 5.07 -7.03 5.16
N VAL A 109 4.57 -6.14 6.03
CA VAL A 109 5.17 -4.87 6.40
C VAL A 109 5.81 -4.98 7.77
N THR A 110 7.13 -4.78 7.83
CA THR A 110 7.90 -4.79 9.08
C THR A 110 8.44 -3.42 9.47
N GLU A 111 8.37 -2.45 8.55
CA GLU A 111 8.91 -1.11 8.72
C GLU A 111 7.95 -0.05 8.18
N ARG A 112 7.90 1.08 8.88
CA ARG A 112 7.18 2.29 8.47
C ARG A 112 8.10 3.49 8.56
N HIS A 113 8.06 4.30 7.51
CA HIS A 113 8.92 5.45 7.35
C HIS A 113 8.07 6.68 7.05
N TRP A 114 8.14 7.69 7.92
CA TRP A 114 7.53 9.00 7.69
C TRP A 114 8.54 9.96 7.06
N VAL A 115 8.58 9.96 5.73
CA VAL A 115 9.61 10.66 4.95
C VAL A 115 9.19 12.08 4.60
N THR A 116 10.19 12.97 4.52
CA THR A 116 10.05 14.32 3.96
C THR A 116 10.22 14.29 2.44
N ARG A 117 9.91 15.41 1.79
CA ARG A 117 10.18 15.59 0.37
C ARG A 117 11.69 15.68 0.07
N ASP A 118 12.43 16.30 0.98
CA ASP A 118 13.88 16.55 0.90
C ASP A 118 14.66 15.42 1.57
#